data_AF-A0A142BDZ6-F1
#
_entry.id   AF-A0A142BDZ6-F1
#
_cell.length_a   1.000
_cell.length_b   1.000
_cell.length_c   1.000
_cell.angle_alpha   90.00
_cell.angle_beta   90.00
_cell.angle_gamma   90.00
#
_symmetry.space_group_name_H-M   'P 1'
#
loop_
_entity.id
_entity.type
_entity.pdbx_description
1 polymer ?
#
loop_
_entity_poly.entity_id
_entity_poly.type
_entity_poly.pdbx_seq_one_letter_code
_entity_poly.pdbx_strand_id
1 'polypeptide(L)'
;MVFHGVTRQICQRRRVPLTEINSGYCYDWARLALQYCPSAQLFYIRRLVPHAFIYFSGQWFDAQAPSGVRHWRLLPLLKPYRELFQSKDLVCWQPGDGYWHKKLRL
;
A
#
# COMPACT_ATOMS: atom_id res chain seq x y z
N MET A 1 -1.35 6.31 16.14
CA MET A 1 -0.46 5.35 15.45
C MET A 1 0.03 5.98 14.14
N VAL A 2 1.30 5.77 13.75
CA VAL A 2 1.97 6.45 12.62
C VAL A 2 1.16 6.36 11.32
N PHE A 3 0.69 5.16 10.95
CA PHE A 3 -0.01 4.93 9.68
C PHE A 3 -1.37 5.65 9.58
N HIS A 4 -2.09 5.81 10.70
CA HIS A 4 -3.29 6.67 10.73
C HIS A 4 -2.95 8.12 10.37
N GLY A 5 -1.83 8.64 10.86
CA GLY A 5 -1.35 9.99 10.56
C GLY A 5 -1.04 10.14 9.07
N VAL A 6 -0.28 9.19 8.50
CA VAL A 6 0.06 9.13 7.08
C VAL A 6 -1.20 9.13 6.21
N THR A 7 -2.17 8.26 6.53
CA THR A 7 -3.44 8.18 5.80
C THR A 7 -4.20 9.50 5.83
N ARG A 8 -4.38 10.10 7.01
CA ARG A 8 -5.09 11.38 7.17
C ARG A 8 -4.41 12.49 6.37
N GLN A 9 -3.09 12.57 6.44
CA GLN A 9 -2.29 13.58 5.74
C GLN A 9 -2.50 13.51 4.21
N ILE A 10 -2.51 12.31 3.62
CA ILE A 10 -2.72 12.17 2.18
C ILE A 10 -4.15 12.47 1.79
N CYS A 11 -5.14 11.94 2.52
CA CYS A 11 -6.56 12.22 2.26
C CYS A 11 -6.84 13.72 2.27
N GLN A 12 -6.29 14.45 3.25
CA GLN A 12 -6.43 15.90 3.35
C GLN A 12 -5.75 16.63 2.19
N ARG A 13 -4.49 16.29 1.87
CA ARG A 13 -3.73 16.95 0.80
C ARG A 13 -4.32 16.71 -0.59
N ARG A 14 -4.83 15.50 -0.85
CA ARG A 14 -5.40 15.10 -2.14
C ARG A 14 -6.90 15.36 -2.24
N ARG A 15 -7.55 15.76 -1.14
CA ARG A 15 -9.01 15.95 -1.03
C ARG A 15 -9.80 14.70 -1.47
N VAL A 16 -9.33 13.53 -1.04
CA VAL A 16 -9.96 12.24 -1.34
C VAL A 16 -10.49 11.57 -0.07
N PRO A 17 -11.61 10.85 -0.15
CA PRO A 17 -12.11 10.09 0.99
C PRO A 17 -11.18 8.90 1.29
N LEU A 18 -11.21 8.46 2.54
CA LEU A 18 -10.45 7.27 2.99
C LEU A 18 -10.78 6.01 2.18
N THR A 19 -11.99 5.91 1.65
CA THR A 19 -12.43 4.78 0.84
C THR A 19 -11.72 4.70 -0.52
N GLU A 20 -11.15 5.80 -0.99
CA GLU A 20 -10.58 5.92 -2.34
C GLU A 20 -9.05 6.06 -2.36
N ILE A 21 -8.40 6.27 -1.22
CA ILE A 21 -6.94 6.46 -1.15
C ILE A 21 -6.16 5.27 -1.77
N ASN A 22 -6.65 4.05 -1.61
CA ASN A 22 -6.04 2.86 -2.19
C ASN A 22 -6.25 2.76 -3.73
N SER A 23 -7.20 3.51 -4.28
CA SER A 23 -7.58 3.54 -5.70
C SER A 23 -6.80 4.59 -6.51
N GLY A 24 -5.52 4.80 -6.18
CA GLY A 24 -4.66 5.73 -6.94
C GLY A 24 -3.50 6.33 -6.16
N TYR A 25 -3.59 6.35 -4.82
CA TYR A 25 -2.59 6.96 -3.95
C TYR A 25 -1.89 5.96 -3.03
N CYS A 26 -2.08 4.65 -3.25
CA CYS A 26 -1.48 3.60 -2.44
C CYS A 26 0.06 3.64 -2.45
N TYR A 27 0.67 3.96 -3.59
CA TYR A 27 2.13 4.10 -3.68
C TYR A 27 2.64 5.34 -2.96
N ASP A 28 2.00 6.50 -3.16
CA ASP A 28 2.32 7.74 -2.42
C ASP A 28 2.22 7.52 -0.91
N TRP A 29 1.18 6.79 -0.48
CA TRP A 29 0.98 6.41 0.91
C TRP A 29 2.10 5.50 1.42
N ALA A 30 2.43 4.43 0.70
CA ALA A 30 3.48 3.51 1.12
C ALA A 30 4.85 4.19 1.17
N ARG A 31 5.14 5.08 0.20
CA ARG A 31 6.35 5.91 0.16
C ARG A 31 6.46 6.84 1.36
N LEU A 32 5.36 7.50 1.74
CA LEU A 32 5.33 8.37 2.91
C LEU A 32 5.46 7.55 4.20
N ALA A 33 4.80 6.39 4.28
CA ALA A 33 4.92 5.50 5.43
C ALA A 33 6.36 5.01 5.64
N LEU A 34 7.10 4.68 4.57
CA LEU A 34 8.54 4.34 4.66
C LEU A 34 9.39 5.48 5.24
N GLN A 35 9.04 6.75 4.98
CA GLN A 35 9.79 7.88 5.55
C GLN A 35 9.64 7.96 7.07
N TYR A 36 8.46 7.61 7.60
CA TYR A 36 8.20 7.59 9.04
C TYR A 36 8.63 6.28 9.72
N CYS A 37 8.67 5.18 8.97
CA CYS A 37 9.08 3.86 9.45
C CYS A 37 10.13 3.26 8.50
N PRO A 38 11.41 3.67 8.59
CA PRO A 38 12.45 3.23 7.66
C PRO A 38 12.74 1.72 7.67
N SER A 39 12.40 1.03 8.76
CA SER A 39 12.52 -0.43 8.88
C SER A 39 11.34 -1.20 8.27
N ALA A 40 10.30 -0.51 7.79
CA ALA A 40 9.21 -1.15 7.05
C ALA A 40 9.68 -1.53 5.64
N GLN A 41 9.04 -2.55 5.07
CA GLN A 41 9.30 -3.01 3.71
C GLN A 41 8.09 -2.69 2.83
N LEU A 42 8.31 -2.12 1.65
CA LEU A 42 7.25 -1.84 0.70
C LEU A 42 7.05 -3.04 -0.22
N PHE A 43 5.80 -3.45 -0.37
CA PHE A 43 5.38 -4.49 -1.28
C PHE A 43 4.29 -3.97 -2.21
N TYR A 44 4.12 -4.63 -3.35
CA TYR A 44 3.02 -4.35 -4.24
C TYR A 44 2.63 -5.57 -5.06
N ILE A 45 1.44 -5.49 -5.64
CA ILE A 45 0.92 -6.46 -6.62
C ILE A 45 0.75 -5.74 -7.95
N ARG A 46 1.11 -6.39 -9.05
CA ARG A 46 1.08 -5.81 -10.40
C ARG A 46 -0.22 -6.04 -11.17
N ARG A 47 -0.85 -7.20 -10.96
CA ARG A 47 -1.97 -7.73 -11.75
C ARG A 47 -3.22 -7.86 -10.90
N LEU A 48 -4.38 -7.98 -11.54
CA LEU A 48 -5.73 -8.02 -10.95
C LEU A 48 -6.12 -6.71 -10.26
N VAL A 49 -5.39 -6.34 -9.21
CA VAL A 49 -5.62 -5.13 -8.42
C VAL A 49 -4.26 -4.51 -8.09
N PRO A 50 -3.72 -3.64 -8.97
CA PRO A 50 -2.49 -2.90 -8.73
C PRO A 50 -2.55 -2.15 -7.40
N HIS A 51 -1.76 -2.58 -6.42
CA HIS A 51 -1.83 -2.02 -5.07
C HIS A 51 -0.48 -2.08 -4.38
N ALA A 52 -0.13 -1.01 -3.66
CA ALA A 52 1.08 -0.91 -2.87
C ALA A 52 0.74 -0.82 -1.37
N PHE A 53 1.53 -1.51 -0.55
CA PHE A 53 1.30 -1.64 0.89
C PHE A 53 2.64 -1.93 1.59
N ILE A 54 2.64 -1.94 2.92
CA ILE A 54 3.86 -2.13 3.71
C ILE A 54 3.77 -3.34 4.63
N TYR A 55 4.92 -3.94 4.90
CA TYR A 55 5.12 -4.93 5.94
C TYR A 55 5.98 -4.33 7.05
N PHE A 56 5.53 -4.42 8.29
CA PHE A 56 6.24 -3.89 9.45
C PHE A 56 5.88 -4.69 10.70
N SER A 57 6.88 -5.08 11.50
CA SER A 57 6.67 -5.76 12.78
C SER A 57 5.73 -6.98 12.73
N GLY A 58 5.83 -7.82 11.69
CA GLY A 58 5.00 -9.02 11.58
C GLY A 58 3.60 -8.81 11.00
N GLN A 59 3.26 -7.58 10.58
CA GLN A 59 1.93 -7.22 10.10
C GLN A 59 1.98 -6.48 8.77
N TRP A 60 0.87 -6.53 8.05
CA TRP A 60 0.68 -5.89 6.75
C TRP A 60 -0.25 -4.71 6.88
N PHE A 61 0.10 -3.58 6.28
CA PHE A 61 -0.66 -2.34 6.38
C PHE A 61 -0.87 -1.72 5.02
N ASP A 62 -2.04 -1.14 4.83
CA ASP A 62 -2.29 -0.16 3.79
C ASP A 62 -3.04 1.03 4.40
N ALA A 63 -3.43 1.99 3.57
CA ALA A 63 -4.10 3.19 4.05
C ALA A 63 -5.45 2.94 4.73
N GLN A 64 -6.13 1.84 4.40
CA GLN A 64 -7.42 1.43 4.97
C GLN A 64 -7.29 0.40 6.10
N ALA A 65 -6.10 -0.19 6.28
CA ALA A 65 -5.76 -1.07 7.40
C ALA A 65 -4.63 -0.50 8.27
N PRO A 66 -4.82 0.67 8.91
CA PRO A 66 -3.78 1.32 9.71
C PRO A 66 -3.43 0.58 11.01
N SER A 67 -4.29 -0.34 11.46
CA SER A 67 -4.03 -1.25 12.59
C SER A 67 -3.36 -2.56 12.20
N GLY A 68 -3.11 -2.77 10.90
CA GLY A 68 -2.44 -3.95 10.39
C GLY A 68 -3.34 -5.19 10.28
N VAL A 69 -2.91 -6.11 9.42
CA VAL A 69 -3.50 -7.44 9.26
C VAL A 69 -2.40 -8.50 9.26
N ARG A 70 -2.74 -9.72 9.67
CA ARG A 70 -1.78 -10.84 9.79
C ARG A 70 -1.28 -11.36 8.43
N HIS A 71 -2.04 -11.14 7.36
CA HIS A 71 -1.71 -11.64 6.03
C HIS A 71 -2.12 -10.61 4.98
N TRP A 72 -1.25 -10.32 4.01
CA TRP A 72 -1.48 -9.26 3.00
C TRP A 72 -2.77 -9.45 2.19
N ARG A 73 -3.14 -10.70 1.87
CA ARG A 73 -4.42 -11.01 1.19
C ARG A 73 -5.68 -10.58 1.97
N LEU A 74 -5.54 -10.24 3.25
CA LEU A 74 -6.62 -9.73 4.09
C LEU A 74 -6.71 -8.20 4.10
N LEU A 75 -5.81 -7.50 3.40
CA LEU A 75 -5.91 -6.06 3.22
C LEU A 75 -7.26 -5.71 2.55
N PRO A 76 -7.94 -4.62 2.96
CA PRO A 76 -9.31 -4.33 2.54
C PRO A 76 -9.55 -4.40 1.03
N LEU A 77 -8.65 -3.83 0.22
CA LEU A 77 -8.77 -3.82 -1.24
C LEU A 77 -8.54 -5.21 -1.87
N LEU A 78 -7.74 -6.07 -1.23
CA LEU A 78 -7.37 -7.40 -1.75
C LEU A 78 -8.29 -8.51 -1.28
N LYS A 79 -8.95 -8.31 -0.12
CA LYS A 79 -9.80 -9.29 0.54
C LYS A 79 -10.90 -9.91 -0.35
N PRO A 80 -11.56 -9.16 -1.26
CA PRO A 80 -12.55 -9.73 -2.18
C PRO A 80 -11.95 -10.71 -3.20
N TYR A 81 -10.67 -10.55 -3.53
CA TYR A 81 -9.97 -11.30 -4.58
C TYR A 81 -8.92 -12.26 -4.02
N ARG A 82 -8.92 -12.50 -2.70
CA ARG A 82 -7.87 -13.23 -1.98
C ARG A 82 -7.53 -14.61 -2.55
N GLU A 83 -8.53 -15.33 -3.08
CA GLU A 83 -8.36 -16.68 -3.64
C GLU A 83 -7.71 -16.66 -5.02
N LEU A 84 -7.72 -15.51 -5.71
CA LEU A 84 -7.10 -15.34 -7.03
C LEU A 84 -5.60 -15.06 -6.93
N PHE A 85 -5.14 -14.64 -5.76
CA PHE A 85 -3.77 -14.25 -5.53
C PHE A 85 -2.88 -15.45 -5.15
N GLN A 86 -1.78 -15.59 -5.87
CA GLN A 86 -0.72 -16.54 -5.56
C GLN A 86 0.45 -15.82 -4.87
N SER A 87 1.27 -16.54 -4.12
CA SER A 87 2.41 -15.93 -3.41
C SER A 87 3.41 -15.26 -4.36
N LYS A 88 3.52 -15.76 -5.61
CA LYS A 88 4.35 -15.17 -6.67
C LYS A 88 3.88 -13.80 -7.16
N ASP A 89 2.65 -13.39 -6.84
CA ASP A 89 2.10 -12.10 -7.25
C ASP A 89 2.57 -10.96 -6.34
N LEU A 90 3.09 -11.29 -5.15
CA LEU A 90 3.62 -10.35 -4.19
C LEU A 90 5.07 -9.98 -4.56
N VAL A 91 5.30 -8.70 -4.83
CA VAL A 91 6.62 -8.19 -5.21
C VAL A 91 7.15 -7.25 -4.13
N CYS A 92 8.37 -7.51 -3.64
CA CYS A 92 9.08 -6.58 -2.77
C CYS A 92 9.64 -5.44 -3.62
N TRP A 93 9.29 -4.20 -3.30
CA TRP A 93 9.80 -3.03 -4.00
C TRP A 93 11.27 -2.79 -3.65
N GLN A 94 12.05 -2.44 -4.66
CA GLN A 94 13.46 -2.08 -4.51
C GLN A 94 13.71 -0.71 -5.14
N PRO A 95 14.70 0.07 -4.66
CA PRO A 95 15.14 1.27 -5.34
C PRO A 95 15.43 1.00 -6.82
N GLY A 96 14.85 1.81 -7.71
CA GLY A 96 14.95 1.62 -9.16
C GLY A 96 13.76 0.86 -9.80
N ASP A 97 12.84 0.32 -9.00
CA ASP A 97 11.62 -0.28 -9.53
C ASP A 97 10.70 0.77 -10.15
N GLY A 98 10.58 0.74 -11.48
CA GLY A 98 9.88 1.73 -12.29
C GLY A 98 8.37 1.52 -12.43
N TYR A 99 7.76 0.51 -11.79
CA TYR A 99 6.34 0.19 -11.99
C TYR A 99 5.41 1.39 -11.75
N TRP A 100 5.63 2.12 -10.65
CA TRP A 100 4.83 3.31 -10.30
C TRP A 100 5.37 4.61 -10.92
N HIS A 101 6.66 4.68 -11.23
CA HIS A 101 7.28 5.85 -11.87
C HIS A 101 6.86 6.04 -13.34
N LYS A 102 6.52 4.95 -14.06
CA LYS A 102 6.04 5.03 -15.45
C LYS A 102 4.61 5.56 -15.58
N LYS A 103 3.80 5.51 -14.50
CA LYS A 103 2.39 5.97 -14.51
C LYS A 103 2.20 7.45 -14.16
N LEU A 104 3.25 8.15 -13.71
CA LEU A 104 3.20 9.57 -13.33
C LEU A 104 3.65 10.51 -14.47
N ARG A 105 3.83 9.99 -15.69
CA ARG A 105 3.99 10.80 -16.91
C ARG A 105 2.66 10.86 -17.67
N LEU A 106 1.65 11.46 -17.05
CA LEU A 106 0.45 11.98 -17.70
C LEU A 106 0.11 13.31 -17.03
#